data_AF-A0A530YGV5-F1
#
_entry.id   AF-A0A530YGV5-F1
#
_cell.length_a   1.000
_cell.length_b   1.000
_cell.length_c   1.000
_cell.angle_alpha   90.00
_cell.angle_beta   90.00
_cell.angle_gamma   90.00
#
_symmetry.space_group_name_H-M   'P 1'
#
loop_
_entity.id
_entity.type
_entity.pdbx_description
1 polymer ?
#
loop_
_entity_poly.entity_id
_entity_poly.type
_entity_poly.pdbx_seq_one_letter_code
_entity_poly.pdbx_strand_id
1 'polypeptide(L)' 'MGVEFNHPDGAVHASKALYEHGIWAIFSSLDTRILQFKPGVLMTKTLAKEVAHRFNAALPRIRELIAHP' A
#
# COMPACT_ATOMS: atom_id res chain seq x y z
N MET A 1 0.94 12.28 -1.62
CA MET A 1 -0.26 11.55 -2.10
C MET A 1 -0.44 10.32 -1.22
N GLY A 2 -1.68 9.98 -0.84
CA GLY A 2 -1.95 8.84 0.02
C GLY A 2 -3.30 8.19 -0.29
N VAL A 3 -3.49 6.97 0.20
CA VAL A 3 -4.73 6.20 0.10
C VAL A 3 -5.29 6.05 1.51
N GLU A 4 -6.54 6.45 1.71
CA GLU A 4 -7.25 6.30 2.99
C GLU A 4 -8.06 5.01 3.01
N PHE A 5 -8.00 4.31 4.14
CA PHE A 5 -8.75 3.09 4.39
C PHE A 5 -9.86 3.34 5.42
N ASN A 6 -11.00 2.69 5.25
CA ASN A 6 -12.09 2.77 6.22
C ASN A 6 -11.81 1.95 7.51
N HIS A 7 -10.81 1.06 7.46
CA HIS A 7 -10.34 0.28 8.61
C HIS A 7 -9.35 1.10 9.44
N PRO A 8 -9.44 1.12 10.79
CA PRO A 8 -8.59 1.95 11.65
C PRO A 8 -7.09 1.75 11.39
N ASP A 9 -6.65 0.50 11.28
CA ASP A 9 -5.26 0.16 10.93
C ASP A 9 -5.08 -0.26 9.46
N GLY A 10 -5.96 0.23 8.58
CA GLY A 10 -5.99 -0.23 7.19
C GLY A 10 -4.69 0.02 6.43
N ALA A 11 -3.99 1.14 6.69
CA ALA A 11 -2.70 1.39 6.07
C ALA A 11 -1.57 0.54 6.66
N VAL A 12 -1.66 0.14 7.93
CA VAL A 12 -0.71 -0.78 8.56
C VAL A 12 -0.81 -2.15 7.87
N HIS A 13 -2.02 -2.70 7.77
CA HIS A 13 -2.27 -3.96 7.06
C HIS A 13 -1.91 -3.87 5.58
N ALA A 14 -2.23 -2.76 4.91
CA ALA A 14 -1.87 -2.55 3.52
C ALA A 14 -0.35 -2.48 3.31
N SER A 15 0.38 -1.81 4.20
CA SER A 15 1.84 -1.73 4.13
C SER A 15 2.50 -3.10 4.25
N LYS A 16 2.01 -3.98 5.13
CA LYS A 16 2.43 -5.38 5.26
C LYS A 16 2.19 -6.16 3.97
N ALA A 17 0.96 -6.13 3.44
CA ALA A 17 0.62 -6.86 2.21
C ALA A 17 1.45 -6.39 1.01
N LEU A 18 1.68 -5.08 0.88
CA LEU A 18 2.51 -4.52 -0.18
C LEU A 18 3.97 -4.95 -0.05
N TYR A 19 4.51 -5.01 1.17
CA TYR A 19 5.85 -5.51 1.44
C TYR A 19 6.01 -6.97 1.01
N GLU A 20 5.02 -7.83 1.31
CA GLU A 20 4.96 -9.23 0.85
C GLU A 20 4.98 -9.34 -0.70
N HIS A 21 4.53 -8.30 -1.41
CA HIS A 21 4.52 -8.22 -2.88
C HIS A 21 5.67 -7.39 -3.45
N GLY A 22 6.70 -7.09 -2.64
CA GLY A 22 7.90 -6.38 -3.08
C GLY A 22 7.71 -4.89 -3.34
N ILE A 23 6.67 -4.29 -2.75
CA ILE A 23 6.47 -2.83 -2.73
C ILE A 23 6.70 -2.33 -1.31
N TRP A 24 7.65 -1.42 -1.15
CA TRP A 24 7.78 -0.70 0.10
C TRP A 24 6.83 0.51 0.11
N ALA A 25 5.85 0.47 1.01
CA ALA A 25 4.96 1.58 1.32
C ALA A 25 4.91 1.77 2.84
N ILE A 26 4.64 2.99 3.30
CA ILE A 26 4.65 3.33 4.73
C ILE A 26 3.32 3.96 5.12
N PHE A 27 2.78 3.58 6.26
CA PHE A 27 1.60 4.24 6.84
C PHE A 27 1.99 5.57 7.52
N SER A 28 1.03 6.48 7.69
CA SER A 28 1.25 7.72 8.43
C SER A 28 1.24 7.45 9.93
N SER A 29 2.24 7.97 10.66
CA SER A 29 2.23 7.92 12.13
C SER A 29 1.18 8.82 12.76
N LEU A 30 0.66 9.81 12.02
CA LEU A 30 -0.42 10.71 12.47
C LEU A 30 -1.82 10.11 12.26
N ASP A 31 -1.96 9.17 11.33
CA ASP A 31 -3.24 8.49 11.04
C ASP A 31 -2.98 7.14 10.35
N THR A 32 -3.18 6.04 11.07
CA THR A 32 -2.92 4.66 10.61
C THR A 32 -3.90 4.18 9.53
N ARG A 33 -4.88 4.99 9.16
CA ARG A 33 -5.74 4.79 7.99
C ARG A 33 -5.11 5.26 6.69
N ILE A 34 -4.05 6.08 6.76
CA ILE A 34 -3.43 6.70 5.59
C ILE A 34 -2.17 5.96 5.16
N LEU A 35 -2.21 5.33 4.00
CA LEU A 35 -1.04 4.77 3.33
C LEU A 35 -0.35 5.86 2.52
N GLN A 36 0.92 6.11 2.80
CA GLN A 36 1.72 7.07 2.07
C GLN A 36 2.51 6.36 0.96
N PHE A 37 2.18 6.70 -0.28
CA PHE A 37 2.94 6.26 -1.44
C PHE A 37 3.93 7.34 -1.86
N LYS A 38 5.22 7.03 -1.80
CA LYS A 38 6.32 7.95 -2.14
C LYS A 38 7.18 7.34 -3.26
N PRO A 39 6.73 7.40 -4.54
CA PRO A 39 7.55 6.92 -5.63
C PRO A 39 8.77 7.83 -5.80
N GLY A 40 9.91 7.25 -6.20
CA GLY A 40 11.06 8.05 -6.59
C GLY A 40 10.73 8.92 -7.80
N VAL A 41 11.11 10.20 -7.78
CA VAL A 41 10.79 11.15 -8.86
C VAL A 41 11.38 10.74 -10.23
N LEU A 42 12.46 9.96 -10.21
CA LEU A 42 13.13 9.43 -11.40
C LEU A 42 12.61 8.04 -11.81
N MET A 43 11.48 7.59 -11.27
CA MET A 43 10.89 6.30 -11.60
C MET A 43 10.57 6.24 -13.10
N THR A 44 11.11 5.23 -13.78
CA THR A 44 10.82 5.02 -15.20
C THR A 44 9.37 4.57 -15.39
N LYS A 45 8.83 4.81 -16.59
CA LYS A 45 7.47 4.35 -16.95
C LYS A 45 7.33 2.82 -16.81
N THR A 46 8.39 2.07 -17.12
CA THR A 46 8.41 0.60 -16.97
C THR A 46 8.30 0.21 -15.50
N LEU A 47 9.09 0.83 -14.62
CA LEU A 47 9.02 0.56 -13.19
C LEU A 47 7.66 0.97 -12.59
N ALA A 48 7.09 2.10 -13.04
CA ALA A 48 5.76 2.51 -12.60
C ALA A 48 4.67 1.47 -12.93
N LYS A 49 4.74 0.85 -14.12
CA LYS A 49 3.83 -0.23 -14.52
C LYS A 49 4.03 -1.49 -13.68
N GLU A 50 5.27 -1.87 -13.42
CA GLU A 50 5.62 -3.00 -12.56
C GLU A 50 5.06 -2.80 -11.15
N VAL A 51 5.24 -1.61 -10.57
CA VAL A 51 4.69 -1.27 -9.25
C VAL A 51 3.17 -1.32 -9.26
N ALA A 52 2.50 -0.76 -10.27
CA ALA A 52 1.05 -0.84 -10.37
C ALA A 52 0.55 -2.30 -10.49
N HIS A 53 1.26 -3.15 -11.24
CA HIS A 53 0.94 -4.57 -11.37
C HIS A 53 1.06 -5.31 -10.02
N ARG A 54 2.18 -5.12 -9.30
CA ARG A 54 2.40 -5.72 -7.98
C ARG A 54 1.41 -5.20 -6.93
N PHE A 55 1.03 -3.93 -7.01
CA PHE A 55 0.01 -3.35 -6.13
C PHE A 55 -1.33 -4.05 -6.32
N ASN A 56 -1.75 -4.26 -7.58
CA ASN A 56 -2.97 -5.01 -7.89
C ASN A 56 -2.92 -6.45 -7.37
N ALA A 57 -1.75 -7.11 -7.49
CA ALA A 57 -1.55 -8.46 -6.95
C ALA A 57 -1.70 -8.51 -5.41
N ALA A 58 -1.36 -7.43 -4.70
CA ALA A 58 -1.51 -7.35 -3.24
C ALA A 58 -2.95 -7.14 -2.76
N LEU A 59 -3.87 -6.66 -3.61
CA LEU A 59 -5.23 -6.29 -3.20
C LEU A 59 -6.02 -7.42 -2.50
N PRO A 60 -5.99 -8.70 -2.93
CA PRO A 60 -6.66 -9.78 -2.22
C PRO A 60 -6.13 -9.94 -0.78
N ARG A 61 -4.81 -9.87 -0.60
CA ARG A 61 -4.17 -9.97 0.72
C ARG A 61 -4.52 -8.78 1.62
N ILE A 62 -4.58 -7.58 1.04
CA ILE A 62 -5.05 -6.38 1.76
C ILE A 62 -6.49 -6.62 2.26
N ARG A 63 -7.38 -7.09 1.39
CA ARG A 63 -8.78 -7.37 1.75
C ARG A 63 -8.91 -8.40 2.86
N GLU A 64 -8.13 -9.47 2.81
CA GLU A 64 -8.08 -10.49 3.86
C GLU A 64 -7.68 -9.89 5.21
N LEU A 65 -6.64 -9.07 5.24
CA LEU A 65 -6.11 -8.48 6.48
C LEU A 65 -7.01 -7.41 7.09
N ILE A 66 -7.86 -6.74 6.31
CA ILE A 66 -8.80 -5.71 6.80
C ILE A 66 -10.23 -6.22 6.96
N ALA A 67 -10.47 -7.52 6.76
CA ALA A 67 -11.80 -8.12 6.86
C ALA A 67 -12.36 -8.12 8.29
N HIS A 68 -11.50 -7.94 9.29
CA HIS A 68 -11.87 -7.87 10.70
C HIS A 68 -11.35 -6.56 11.28
N PRO A 69 -12.21 -5.75 11.93
CA PRO A 69 -11.85 -4.45 12.49
C PRO A 69 -10.96 -4.53 13.74
#